data_AF-A0A4V6E1S2-F1
#
_entry.id   AF-A0A4V6E1S2-F1
#
_cell.length_a   1.000
_cell.length_b   1.000
_cell.length_c   1.000
_cell.angle_alpha   90.00
_cell.angle_beta   90.00
_cell.angle_gamma   90.00
#
_symmetry.space_group_name_H-M   'P 1'
#
loop_
_entity.id
_entity.type
_entity.pdbx_description
1 polymer ?
#
loop_
_entity_poly.entity_id
_entity_poly.type
_entity_poly.pdbx_seq_one_letter_code
_entity_poly.pdbx_strand_id
1 'polypeptide(L)'
;SDWSINDDRTEYTFTLRDGVTFHDGSELTSSDVQYTIERITDPDVGARYSGVFTSVESVETPDDSTVVLQMSERYNPLLRQLAFSGTAII
;
A
#
# COMPACT_ATOMS: atom_id res chain seq x y z
N SER A 1 7.13 11.24 -1.77
CA SER A 1 7.08 11.62 -0.33
C SER A 1 5.70 12.07 0.14
N ASP A 2 4.67 11.85 -0.67
CA ASP A 2 3.39 12.55 -0.58
C ASP A 2 2.29 11.55 -0.93
N TRP A 3 1.07 11.82 -0.50
CA TRP A 3 -0.07 10.98 -0.85
C TRP A 3 -1.32 11.82 -1.06
N SER A 4 -2.19 11.37 -1.95
CA SER A 4 -3.47 12.00 -2.28
C SER A 4 -4.61 10.99 -2.22
N ILE A 5 -5.82 11.48 -1.97
CA ILE A 5 -7.06 10.69 -2.09
C ILE A 5 -7.99 11.38 -3.08
N ASN A 6 -8.75 10.60 -3.82
CA ASN A 6 -9.94 11.11 -4.51
C ASN A 6 -11.03 11.53 -3.51
N ASP A 7 -11.96 12.38 -3.97
CA ASP A 7 -13.08 12.88 -3.15
C ASP A 7 -13.97 11.76 -2.59
N ASP A 8 -14.03 10.65 -3.33
CA ASP A 8 -14.80 9.46 -2.99
C ASP A 8 -14.11 8.53 -1.99
N ARG A 9 -12.87 8.82 -1.58
CA ARG A 9 -12.07 8.01 -0.63
C ARG A 9 -11.94 6.53 -1.01
N THR A 10 -11.88 6.28 -2.31
CA THR A 10 -11.73 4.96 -2.92
C THR A 10 -10.43 4.83 -3.71
N GLU A 11 -9.69 5.91 -3.93
CA GLU A 11 -8.41 5.88 -4.64
C GLU A 11 -7.38 6.61 -3.80
N TYR A 12 -6.27 5.93 -3.48
CA TYR A 12 -5.16 6.48 -2.72
C TYR A 12 -3.89 6.39 -3.55
N THR A 13 -3.31 7.54 -3.89
CA THR A 13 -2.03 7.61 -4.60
C THR A 13 -0.92 7.89 -3.59
N PHE A 14 0.12 7.08 -3.59
CA PHE A 14 1.33 7.26 -2.79
C PHE A 14 2.52 7.45 -3.71
N THR A 15 3.26 8.53 -3.50
CA THR A 15 4.56 8.73 -4.14
C THR A 15 5.64 8.25 -3.17
N LEU A 16 6.40 7.23 -3.58
CA LEU A 16 7.55 6.72 -2.87
C LEU A 16 8.64 7.78 -2.71
N ARG A 17 9.59 7.52 -1.82
CA ARG A 17 10.75 8.38 -1.62
C ARG A 17 11.91 7.83 -2.44
N ASP A 18 12.55 8.71 -3.18
CA ASP A 18 13.75 8.35 -3.94
C ASP A 18 14.90 7.99 -2.99
N GLY A 19 15.67 6.97 -3.36
CA GLY A 19 16.86 6.53 -2.62
C GLY A 19 16.57 5.72 -1.35
N VAL A 20 15.36 5.18 -1.20
CA VAL A 20 15.07 4.20 -0.14
C VAL A 20 15.61 2.84 -0.57
N THR A 21 16.42 2.23 0.28
CA THR A 21 16.97 0.88 0.07
C THR A 21 16.57 -0.06 1.19
N PHE A 22 16.34 -1.32 0.84
CA PHE A 22 16.16 -2.40 1.80
C PHE A 22 17.49 -2.75 2.48
N HIS A 23 17.41 -3.53 3.56
CA HIS A 23 18.59 -3.97 4.31
C HIS A 23 19.56 -4.83 3.50
N ASP A 24 19.12 -5.42 2.38
CA ASP A 24 19.94 -6.17 1.43
C ASP A 24 20.60 -5.29 0.36
N GLY A 25 20.30 -3.98 0.33
CA GLY A 25 20.85 -3.01 -0.61
C GLY A 25 20.04 -2.85 -1.90
N SER A 26 18.93 -3.57 -2.09
CA SER A 26 18.01 -3.32 -3.21
C SER A 26 17.26 -2.00 -3.03
N GLU A 27 16.95 -1.30 -4.14
CA GLU A 27 16.13 -0.10 -4.12
C GLU A 27 14.66 -0.47 -3.95
N LEU A 28 13.94 0.29 -3.12
CA LEU A 28 12.50 0.14 -2.95
C LEU A 28 11.79 0.69 -4.19
N THR A 29 11.06 -0.17 -4.90
CA THR A 29 10.22 0.22 -6.03
C THR A 29 8.74 0.05 -5.72
N SER A 30 7.89 0.68 -6.53
CA SER A 30 6.43 0.53 -6.46
C SER A 30 6.00 -0.93 -6.65
N SER A 31 6.76 -1.72 -7.42
CA SER A 31 6.51 -3.15 -7.64
C SER A 31 6.65 -3.97 -6.35
N ASP A 32 7.62 -3.63 -5.49
CA ASP A 32 7.81 -4.30 -4.19
C ASP A 32 6.64 -4.01 -3.25
N VAL A 33 6.10 -2.80 -3.33
CA VAL A 33 4.91 -2.38 -2.57
C VAL A 33 3.67 -3.13 -3.06
N GLN A 34 3.48 -3.25 -4.38
CA GLN A 34 2.39 -4.04 -4.96
C GLN A 34 2.46 -5.49 -4.49
N TYR A 35 3.63 -6.14 -4.64
CA TYR A 35 3.85 -7.51 -4.19
C TYR A 35 3.51 -7.70 -2.70
N THR A 36 3.93 -6.76 -1.87
CA THR A 36 3.67 -6.79 -0.42
C THR A 36 2.16 -6.71 -0.12
N ILE A 37 1.44 -5.81 -0.79
CA ILE A 37 0.01 -5.64 -0.56
C ILE A 37 -0.77 -6.86 -1.05
N GLU A 38 -0.45 -7.36 -2.24
CA GLU A 38 -1.05 -8.58 -2.79
C GLU A 38 -0.88 -9.76 -1.81
N ARG A 39 0.34 -9.92 -1.27
CA ARG A 39 0.64 -10.95 -0.28
C ARG A 39 -0.10 -10.77 1.05
N ILE A 40 -0.40 -9.55 1.48
CA ILE A 40 -1.17 -9.27 2.71
C ILE A 40 -2.68 -9.52 2.48
N THR A 41 -3.18 -9.26 1.27
CA THR A 41 -4.57 -9.51 0.88
C THR A 41 -4.85 -10.96 0.51
N ASP A 42 -3.82 -11.75 0.23
CA ASP A 42 -3.95 -13.17 -0.05
C ASP A 42 -4.55 -13.91 1.16
N PRO A 43 -5.76 -14.50 1.02
CA PRO A 43 -6.43 -15.20 2.11
C PRO A 43 -5.66 -16.41 2.63
N ASP A 44 -4.78 -17.01 1.82
CA ASP A 44 -3.99 -18.19 2.18
C ASP A 44 -2.75 -17.81 3.02
N VAL A 45 -2.29 -16.56 2.95
CA VAL A 45 -1.16 -16.05 3.75
C VAL A 45 -1.58 -15.81 5.21
N GLY A 46 -2.87 -15.62 5.47
CA GLY A 46 -3.40 -15.46 6.84
C GLY A 46 -2.83 -14.23 7.56
N ALA A 47 -2.50 -13.16 6.83
CA ALA A 47 -1.88 -11.97 7.39
C ALA A 47 -2.77 -11.34 8.47
N ARG A 48 -2.18 -11.04 9.64
CA ARG A 48 -2.89 -10.52 10.83
C ARG A 48 -3.66 -9.22 10.59
N TYR A 49 -3.30 -8.47 9.55
CA TYR A 49 -3.91 -7.20 9.16
C TYR A 49 -4.68 -7.27 7.84
N SER A 50 -4.97 -8.47 7.31
CA SER A 50 -5.75 -8.63 6.07
C SER A 50 -7.09 -7.89 6.13
N GLY A 51 -7.76 -7.87 7.29
CA GLY A 51 -9.01 -7.11 7.51
C GLY A 51 -8.89 -5.58 7.40
N VAL A 52 -7.68 -5.03 7.30
CA VAL A 52 -7.42 -3.61 7.00
C VAL A 52 -7.35 -3.39 5.49
N PHE A 53 -6.90 -4.40 4.75
CA PHE A 53 -6.73 -4.38 3.31
C PHE A 53 -7.82 -5.15 2.55
N THR A 54 -8.82 -5.72 3.24
CA THR A 54 -9.98 -6.40 2.61
C THR A 54 -10.80 -5.50 1.70
N SER A 55 -10.73 -4.19 1.92
CA SER A 55 -11.37 -3.20 1.06
C SER A 55 -10.47 -2.75 -0.09
N VAL A 56 -9.22 -3.21 -0.20
CA VAL A 56 -8.35 -2.94 -1.36
C VAL A 56 -8.78 -3.89 -2.48
N GLU A 57 -9.20 -3.31 -3.59
CA GLU A 57 -9.65 -4.03 -4.78
C GLU A 57 -8.48 -4.30 -5.73
N SER A 58 -7.59 -3.32 -5.89
CA SER A 58 -6.42 -3.43 -6.75
C SER A 58 -5.30 -2.48 -6.33
N VAL A 59 -4.09 -2.80 -6.77
CA VAL A 59 -2.91 -1.96 -6.64
C VAL A 59 -2.32 -1.76 -8.01
N GLU A 60 -2.17 -0.51 -8.43
CA GLU A 60 -1.53 -0.13 -9.68
C GLU A 60 -0.21 0.61 -9.43
N THR A 61 0.75 0.35 -10.30
CA THR A 61 2.11 0.89 -10.23
C THR A 61 2.44 1.54 -11.58
N PRO A 62 1.91 2.74 -11.87
CA PRO A 62 2.09 3.38 -13.18
C PRO A 62 3.56 3.73 -13.48
N ASP A 63 4.38 3.89 -12.43
CA ASP A 63 5.82 4.09 -12.50
C ASP A 63 6.51 3.53 -11.25
N ASP A 64 7.85 3.46 -11.25
CA ASP A 64 8.66 2.87 -10.18
C ASP A 64 8.54 3.58 -8.83
N SER A 65 8.01 4.81 -8.80
CA SER A 65 7.91 5.64 -7.59
C SER A 65 6.46 5.97 -7.22
N THR A 66 5.46 5.41 -7.90
CA THR A 66 4.05 5.72 -7.67
C THR A 66 3.25 4.44 -7.45
N VAL A 67 2.47 4.43 -6.38
CA VAL A 67 1.56 3.34 -6.02
C VAL A 67 0.15 3.89 -5.91
N VAL A 68 -0.80 3.32 -6.63
CA VAL A 68 -2.22 3.68 -6.56
C VAL A 68 -2.98 2.51 -5.97
N LEU A 69 -3.65 2.72 -4.84
CA LEU A 69 -4.53 1.74 -4.21
C LEU A 69 -5.97 2.09 -4.56
N GLN A 70 -6.67 1.15 -5.19
CA GLN A 70 -8.11 1.25 -5.40
C GLN A 70 -8.82 0.45 -4.32
N MET A 71 -9.87 1.02 -3.77
CA MET A 71 -10.67 0.44 -2.72
C MET A 71 -12.12 0.22 -3.18
N SER A 72 -12.67 -0.95 -2.84
CA SER A 72 -14.05 -1.34 -3.16
C SER A 72 -15.09 -0.56 -2.35
N GLU A 73 -14.69 0.04 -1.22
CA GLU A 73 -15.58 0.82 -0.34
C GLU A 73 -14.88 2.05 0.23
N ARG A 74 -15.67 3.08 0.58
CA ARG A 74 -15.23 4.30 1.28
C ARG A 74 -14.56 3.97 2.61
N TYR A 75 -13.24 3.77 2.62
CA TYR A 75 -12.53 3.38 3.84
C TYR A 75 -12.01 4.60 4.60
N ASN A 76 -12.81 5.09 5.54
CA ASN A 76 -12.49 6.27 6.34
C ASN A 76 -11.26 6.20 7.28
N PRO A 77 -10.78 5.03 7.76
CA PRO A 77 -9.66 5.00 8.70
C PRO A 77 -8.28 4.61 8.11
N LEU A 78 -8.12 4.43 6.79
CA LEU A 78 -6.90 3.88 6.17
C LEU A 78 -5.62 4.63 6.60
N LEU A 79 -5.67 5.95 6.59
CA LEU A 79 -4.54 6.81 6.95
C LEU A 79 -4.11 6.67 8.41
N ARG A 80 -5.08 6.41 9.29
CA ARG A 80 -4.81 6.17 10.71
C ARG A 80 -4.19 4.78 10.93
N GLN A 81 -4.46 3.83 10.05
CA GLN A 81 -3.92 2.47 10.09
C GLN A 81 -2.54 2.37 9.46
N LEU A 82 -2.27 3.05 8.34
CA LEU A 82 -0.92 3.13 7.75
C LEU A 82 0.09 3.85 8.67
N ALA A 83 -0.39 4.75 9.53
CA ALA A 83 0.42 5.39 10.56
C ALA A 83 0.70 4.50 11.80
N PHE A 84 0.12 3.30 11.89
CA PHE A 84 0.32 2.38 13.00
C PHE A 84 1.58 1.54 12.75
N SER A 85 2.43 1.38 13.77
CA SER A 85 3.71 0.66 13.67
C SER A 85 3.61 -0.83 13.29
N GLY A 86 2.40 -1.37 13.15
CA GLY A 86 2.13 -2.76 12.75
C GLY A 86 1.97 -3.00 11.24
N THR A 87 1.89 -1.94 10.42
CA THR A 87 1.81 -2.02 8.95
C THR A 87 3.08 -1.54 8.26
N ALA A 88 4.22 -1.59 8.97
CA ALA A 88 5.51 -1.31 8.37
C ALA A 88 5.74 -2.25 7.17
N ILE A 89 6.03 -1.68 6.01
CA ILE A 89 6.45 -2.44 4.83
C ILE A 89 7.79 -3.11 5.20
N ILE A 90 7.83 -4.44 5.12
CA ILE A 90 9.01 -5.28 5.38
C ILE A 90 9.45 -5.87 4.05
#